data_AF-A0A822YTZ8-F1
#
_entry.id   AF-A0A822YTZ8-F1
#
_cell.length_a   1.000
_cell.length_b   1.000
_cell.length_c   1.000
_cell.angle_alpha   90.00
_cell.angle_beta   90.00
_cell.angle_gamma   90.00
#
_symmetry.space_group_name_H-M   'P 1'
#
loop_
_entity.id
_entity.type
_entity.pdbx_description
1 polymer ?
#
loop_
_entity_poly.entity_id
_entity_poly.type
_entity_poly.pdbx_seq_one_letter_code
_entity_poly.pdbx_strand_id
1 'polypeptide(L)' 'MKRWADQKEAAHIGDLVLVKLLPQQFKSLRKVECILTNRTVRRHGVPPYKEYFIKWKNFPNSEASWERAEDLWQFKHLI' A
#
# COMPACT_ATOMS: atom_id res chain seq x y z
N MET A 1 29.19 6.25 -23.68
CA MET A 1 27.74 5.97 -23.86
C MET A 1 27.26 5.12 -22.70
N LYS A 2 26.59 5.71 -21.72
CA LYS A 2 25.97 5.03 -20.57
C LYS A 2 24.84 5.94 -20.05
N ARG A 3 23.83 5.32 -19.42
CA ARG A 3 22.72 5.94 -18.66
C ARG A 3 21.38 6.13 -19.39
N TRP A 4 20.80 5.06 -19.91
CA TRP A 4 19.34 4.98 -20.07
C TRP A 4 18.69 4.01 -19.07
N ALA A 5 19.47 3.18 -18.37
CA ALA A 5 18.95 2.20 -17.43
C ALA A 5 18.41 2.83 -16.12
N ASP A 6 18.96 3.98 -15.72
CA ASP A 6 18.69 4.58 -14.41
C ASP A 6 17.36 5.39 -14.36
N GLN A 7 16.69 5.57 -15.50
CA GLN A 7 15.48 6.40 -15.56
C GLN A 7 14.27 5.75 -14.90
N LYS A 8 14.19 4.41 -14.90
CA LYS A 8 13.10 3.68 -14.24
C LYS A 8 13.19 3.74 -12.72
N GLU A 9 14.40 3.83 -12.19
CA GLU A 9 14.63 3.93 -10.75
C GLU A 9 14.33 5.34 -10.24
N ALA A 10 14.71 6.37 -10.99
CA ALA A 10 14.34 7.75 -10.69
C ALA A 10 12.82 7.97 -10.71
N ALA A 11 12.10 7.38 -11.68
CA ALA A 11 10.65 7.44 -11.72
C ALA A 11 10.02 6.75 -10.50
N HIS A 12 10.54 5.58 -10.12
CA HIS A 12 10.05 4.85 -8.95
C HIS A 12 10.30 5.61 -7.64
N ILE A 13 11.48 6.22 -7.47
CA ILE A 13 11.77 7.09 -6.33
C ILE A 13 10.84 8.30 -6.34
N GLY A 14 10.59 8.90 -7.51
CA GLY A 14 9.62 9.98 -7.68
C GLY A 14 8.22 9.58 -7.18
N ASP A 15 7.73 8.42 -7.58
CA ASP A 15 6.44 7.89 -7.12
C ASP A 15 6.41 7.71 -5.60
N LEU A 16 7.47 7.15 -5.01
CA LEU A 16 7.58 6.97 -3.55
C LEU A 16 7.59 8.32 -2.81
N VAL A 17 8.28 9.33 -3.34
CA VAL A 17 8.33 10.68 -2.76
C VAL A 17 6.96 11.35 -2.83
N LEU A 18 6.27 11.26 -3.97
CA LEU A 18 4.92 11.82 -4.14
C LEU A 18 3.90 11.15 -3.21
N VAL A 19 3.98 9.83 -3.04
CA VAL A 19 3.16 9.09 -2.08
C VAL A 19 3.41 9.56 -0.65
N LYS A 20 4.65 9.88 -0.26
CA LYS A 20 4.95 10.40 1.09
C LYS A 20 4.43 11.82 1.30
N LEU A 21 4.52 12.67 0.28
CA LEU A 21 4.08 14.06 0.37
C LEU A 21 2.55 14.18 0.38
N LEU A 22 1.85 13.35 -0.40
CA LEU A 22 0.40 13.41 -0.57
C LEU A 22 -0.23 12.00 -0.44
N PRO A 23 -0.13 11.37 0.75
CA PRO A 23 -0.46 9.96 0.94
C PRO A 23 -1.93 9.63 0.70
N GLN A 24 -2.83 10.58 0.98
CA GLN A 24 -4.27 10.38 0.77
C GLN A 24 -4.65 10.36 -0.72
N GLN A 25 -3.99 11.19 -1.54
CA GLN A 25 -4.28 11.31 -2.98
C GLN A 25 -3.66 10.16 -3.79
N PHE A 26 -2.46 9.72 -3.40
CA PHE A 26 -1.68 8.74 -4.16
C PHE A 26 -1.58 7.36 -3.50
N LYS A 27 -2.47 7.06 -2.55
CA LYS A 27 -2.49 5.80 -1.83
C LYS A 27 -2.52 4.57 -2.74
N SER A 28 -3.24 4.65 -3.86
CA SER A 28 -3.39 3.59 -4.86
C SER A 28 -2.10 3.26 -5.63
N LEU A 29 -1.12 4.18 -5.66
CA LEU A 29 0.19 3.96 -6.27
C LEU A 29 1.10 3.07 -5.41
N ARG A 30 0.78 2.87 -4.12
CA ARG A 30 1.53 1.97 -3.26
C ARG A 30 1.31 0.53 -3.70
N LYS A 31 2.40 -0.24 -3.74
CA LYS A 31 2.36 -1.68 -4.02
C LYS A 31 2.41 -2.46 -2.72
N VAL A 32 1.56 -3.46 -2.58
CA VAL A 32 1.62 -4.40 -1.45
C VAL A 32 2.86 -5.27 -1.60
N GLU A 33 3.65 -5.38 -0.54
CA GLU A 33 4.73 -6.36 -0.45
C GLU A 33 4.22 -7.66 0.17
N CYS A 34 3.56 -7.55 1.33
CA CYS A 34 2.94 -8.69 2.00
C CYS A 34 1.85 -8.26 2.98
N ILE A 35 1.00 -9.23 3.34
CA ILE A 35 0.04 -9.10 4.43
C ILE A 35 0.68 -9.66 5.69
N LEU A 36 0.76 -8.83 6.72
CA LEU A 36 1.37 -9.20 8.00
C LEU A 36 0.36 -9.89 8.92
N THR A 37 -0.89 -9.41 8.94
CA THR A 37 -1.98 -9.99 9.73
C THR A 37 -3.34 -9.48 9.23
N ASN A 38 -4.43 -10.00 9.76
CA ASN A 38 -5.79 -9.55 9.47
C ASN A 38 -6.61 -9.45 10.76
N ARG A 39 -7.69 -8.66 10.72
CA ARG A 39 -8.66 -8.55 11.81
C ARG A 39 -10.07 -8.35 11.28
N THR A 40 -11.06 -8.82 12.03
CA THR A 40 -12.47 -8.47 11.81
C THR A 40 -12.84 -7.31 12.73
N VAL A 41 -13.21 -6.18 12.14
CA VAL A 41 -13.67 -5.00 12.87
C VAL A 41 -15.19 -5.06 13.04
N ARG A 42 -15.65 -4.84 14.26
CA ARG A 42 -17.08 -4.75 14.60
C ARG A 42 -17.34 -3.39 15.23
N ARG A 43 -18.29 -2.64 14.67
CA ARG A 43 -18.73 -1.34 15.19
C ARG A 43 -20.25 -1.35 15.31
N HIS A 44 -20.77 -0.66 16.32
CA HIS A 44 -22.22 -0.59 16.52
C HIS A 44 -22.89 0.06 15.29
N GLY A 45 -23.96 -0.55 14.77
CA GLY A 45 -24.69 -0.04 13.61
C GLY A 45 -24.00 -0.21 12.25
N VAL A 46 -22.85 -0.90 12.18
CA VAL A 46 -22.14 -1.16 10.92
C VAL A 46 -21.90 -2.67 10.78
N PRO A 47 -22.16 -3.28 9.61
CA PRO A 47 -21.80 -4.67 9.37
C PRO A 47 -20.32 -4.94 9.66
N PRO A 48 -19.98 -6.09 10.26
CA PRO A 48 -18.60 -6.48 10.45
C PRO A 48 -17.85 -6.50 9.12
N TYR A 49 -16.60 -6.01 9.11
CA TYR A 49 -15.77 -6.00 7.92
C TYR A 49 -14.33 -6.41 8.24
N LYS A 50 -13.58 -6.86 7.21
CA LYS A 50 -12.20 -7.30 7.35
C LYS A 50 -11.22 -6.17 7.06
N GLU A 51 -10.21 -6.07 7.89
CA GLU A 51 -9.02 -5.24 7.65
C GLU A 51 -7.78 -6.11 7.64
N TYR A 52 -6.80 -5.71 6.83
CA TYR A 52 -5.51 -6.36 6.69
C TYR A 52 -4.41 -5.38 7.06
N PHE A 53 -3.40 -5.85 7.79
CA PHE A 53 -2.21 -5.05 8.09
C PHE A 53 -1.17 -5.27 7.00
N ILE A 54 -0.90 -4.24 6.22
CA ILE A 54 -0.18 -4.31 4.95
C ILE A 54 1.24 -3.77 5.11
N LYS A 55 2.23 -4.57 4.71
CA LYS A 55 3.57 -4.08 4.43
C LYS A 55 3.61 -3.55 2.99
N TRP A 56 4.02 -2.30 2.83
CA TRP A 56 4.14 -1.65 1.53
C TRP A 56 5.54 -1.85 0.95
N LYS A 57 5.61 -2.13 -0.35
CA LYS A 57 6.88 -2.33 -1.05
C LYS A 57 7.70 -1.04 -1.05
N ASN A 58 8.98 -1.16 -0.71
CA ASN A 58 9.95 -0.06 -0.63
C ASN A 58 9.65 0.97 0.49
N PHE A 59 8.76 0.62 1.42
CA PHE A 59 8.58 1.36 2.67
C PHE A 59 9.03 0.50 3.85
N PRO A 60 9.55 1.12 4.92
CA PRO A 60 9.86 0.40 6.15
C PRO A 60 8.60 -0.16 6.82
N ASN A 61 8.76 -1.16 7.68
CA ASN A 61 7.65 -1.76 8.44
C ASN A 61 6.88 -0.73 9.29
N SER A 62 7.50 0.38 9.69
CA SER A 62 6.84 1.46 10.44
C SER A 62 5.74 2.17 9.65
N GLU A 63 5.76 2.07 8.32
CA GLU A 63 4.76 2.63 7.42
C GLU A 63 3.63 1.64 7.10
N ALA A 64 3.67 0.44 7.68
CA ALA A 64 2.59 -0.52 7.53
C ALA A 64 1.27 0.03 8.08
N SER A 65 0.17 -0.22 7.37
CA SER A 65 -1.14 0.33 7.72
C SER A 65 -2.24 -0.72 7.64
N TRP A 66 -3.32 -0.49 8.41
CA TRP A 66 -4.54 -1.27 8.32
C TRP A 66 -5.38 -0.78 7.15
N GLU A 67 -5.67 -1.66 6.20
CA GLU A 67 -6.44 -1.39 5.00
C GLU A 67 -7.68 -2.27 4.95
N ARG A 68 -8.81 -1.73 4.49
CA ARG A 68 -10.02 -2.54 4.31
C ARG A 68 -9.83 -3.52 3.16
N ALA A 69 -10.49 -4.67 3.27
CA ALA A 69 -10.53 -5.64 2.17
C ALA A 69 -11.00 -5.01 0.84
N GLU A 70 -11.93 -4.06 0.92
CA GLU A 70 -12.50 -3.33 -0.22
C GLU A 70 -11.46 -2.44 -0.93
N ASP A 71 -10.58 -1.78 -0.16
CA ASP A 71 -9.52 -0.90 -0.70
C ASP A 71 -8.40 -1.71 -1.37
N LEU A 72 -8.30 -2.99 -1.04
CA LEU A 72 -7.30 -3.92 -1.57
C LEU A 72 -7.81 -4.71 -2.78
N TRP A 73 -8.89 -4.26 -3.45
CA TRP A 73 -9.48 -4.96 -4.59
C TRP A 73 -8.50 -5.21 -5.74
N GLN A 74 -7.49 -4.35 -5.90
CA GLN A 74 -6.43 -4.50 -6.91
C GLN A 74 -5.40 -5.59 -6.55
N PHE A 75 -5.41 -6.06 -5.30
CA PHE A 75 -4.50 -7.07 -4.76
C PHE A 75 -5.21 -8.38 -4.38
N LYS A 76 -6.35 -8.68 -5.02
CA LYS A 76 -7.17 -9.88 -4.76
C LYS A 76 -6.41 -11.20 -4.73
N HIS A 77 -5.27 -11.31 -5.41
CA HIS A 77 -4.44 -12.51 -5.40
C HIS A 77 -3.67 -12.72 -4.09
N LEU A 78 -3.65 -11.73 -3.20
CA LEU A 78 -2.95 -11.76 -1.91
C LEU A 78 -3.89 -11.90 -0.70
N ILE A 79 -5.21 -11.73 -0.89
CA ILE A 79 -6.23 -11.67 0.20
C ILE A 79 -7.25 -12.80 0.16
#